data_AF-A0A2B8BDM2-F1
#
_entry.id   AF-A0A2B8BDM2-F1
#
_cell.length_a   1.000
_cell.length_b   1.000
_cell.length_c   1.000
_cell.angle_alpha   90.00
_cell.angle_beta   90.00
_cell.angle_gamma   90.00
#
_symmetry.space_group_name_H-M   'P 1'
#
loop_
_entity.id
_entity.type
_entity.pdbx_description
1 polymer ?
#
loop_
_entity_poly.entity_id
_entity_poly.type
_entity_poly.pdbx_seq_one_letter_code
_entity_poly.pdbx_strand_id
1 'polypeptide(L)' 'MSLKPQTIPPVPETTATVARAAFPKGTVVLRLRDELGTIYQDELFATYGVTPSDDHCGLSTHMARARTLRTAT' A
#
# COMPACT_ATOMS: atom_id res chain seq x y z
N MET A 1 -10.32 -9.45 -10.27
CA MET A 1 -9.47 -8.25 -10.14
C MET A 1 -9.51 -7.82 -8.69
N SER A 2 -8.43 -8.01 -7.92
CA SER A 2 -8.29 -7.43 -6.58
C SER A 2 -7.43 -6.17 -6.67
N LEU A 3 -7.81 -5.14 -5.92
CA LEU A 3 -6.96 -3.98 -5.71
C LEU A 3 -5.96 -4.33 -4.61
N LYS A 4 -4.67 -4.15 -4.89
CA LYS A 4 -3.63 -4.35 -3.89
C LYS A 4 -3.55 -3.13 -2.98
N PRO A 5 -3.28 -3.31 -1.68
CA PRO A 5 -2.99 -2.20 -0.78
C PRO A 5 -1.87 -1.31 -1.34
N GLN A 6 -2.09 -0.01 -1.38
CA GLN A 6 -1.14 1.01 -1.82
C GLN A 6 -1.21 2.24 -0.94
N THR A 7 -0.04 2.71 -0.50
CA THR A 7 0.08 3.97 0.21
C THR A 7 -0.33 5.14 -0.69
N ILE A 8 -1.12 6.06 -0.14
CA ILE A 8 -1.45 7.32 -0.82
C ILE A 8 -0.23 8.23 -0.78
N PRO A 9 0.37 8.61 -1.93
CA PRO A 9 1.52 9.50 -1.96
C PRO A 9 1.13 10.92 -1.53
N PRO A 10 2.10 11.74 -1.10
CA PRO A 10 1.85 13.13 -0.78
C PRO A 10 1.37 13.91 -2.01
N VAL A 11 0.62 14.98 -1.78
CA VAL A 11 0.18 15.88 -2.86
C VAL A 11 1.41 16.60 -3.43
N PRO A 12 1.62 16.58 -4.76
CA PRO A 12 2.71 17.32 -5.38
C PRO A 12 2.61 18.83 -5.12
N GLU A 13 3.76 19.49 -4.94
CA GLU A 13 3.83 20.93 -4.64
C GLU A 13 3.15 21.81 -5.71
N THR A 14 3.30 21.41 -6.98
CA THR A 14 2.66 22.08 -8.11
C THR A 14 1.14 22.08 -7.98
N THR A 15 0.55 20.93 -7.61
CA THR A 15 -0.89 20.79 -7.37
C THR A 15 -1.33 21.61 -6.16
N ALA A 16 -0.55 21.61 -5.08
CA ALA A 16 -0.87 22.41 -3.89
C ALA A 16 -0.88 23.91 -4.22
N THR A 17 0.07 24.38 -5.03
CA THR A 17 0.16 25.77 -5.47
C THR A 17 -1.06 26.18 -6.32
N VAL A 18 -1.42 25.34 -7.30
CA VAL A 18 -2.61 25.58 -8.14
C VAL A 18 -3.88 25.57 -7.29
N ALA A 19 -4.02 24.66 -6.33
CA ALA A 19 -5.18 24.61 -5.44
C ALA A 19 -5.31 25.88 -4.59
N ARG A 20 -4.20 26.39 -4.05
CA ARG A 20 -4.18 27.67 -3.28
C ARG A 20 -4.54 28.86 -4.17
N ALA A 21 -4.08 28.89 -5.42
CA ALA A 21 -4.40 29.95 -6.38
C ALA A 21 -5.87 29.91 -6.84
N ALA A 22 -6.42 28.71 -7.07
CA ALA A 22 -7.82 28.52 -7.48
C ALA A 22 -8.82 28.84 -6.35
N PHE A 23 -8.42 28.60 -5.10
CA PHE A 23 -9.22 28.88 -3.90
C PHE A 23 -8.50 29.87 -2.98
N PRO A 24 -8.42 31.17 -3.35
CA PRO A 24 -7.60 32.15 -2.62
C PRO A 24 -8.09 32.44 -1.19
N LYS A 25 -9.37 32.19 -0.90
CA LYS A 25 -9.93 32.27 0.47
C LYS A 25 -9.81 30.95 1.25
N GLY A 26 -9.23 29.92 0.64
CA GLY A 26 -9.24 28.55 1.12
C GLY A 26 -10.61 27.88 1.02
N THR A 27 -10.64 26.57 1.23
CA THR A 27 -11.85 25.79 1.44
C THR A 27 -11.67 24.91 2.67
N VAL A 28 -12.79 24.50 3.29
CA VAL A 28 -12.75 23.59 4.44
C VAL A 28 -12.00 22.30 4.10
N VAL A 29 -12.18 21.77 2.89
CA VAL A 29 -11.54 20.53 2.44
C VAL A 29 -10.02 20.66 2.34
N LEU A 30 -9.50 21.79 1.84
CA LEU A 30 -8.07 22.05 1.79
C LEU A 30 -7.45 22.12 3.19
N ARG A 31 -8.14 22.78 4.13
CA ARG A 31 -7.71 22.85 5.54
C ARG A 31 -7.73 21.48 6.20
N LEU A 32 -8.79 20.70 5.99
CA LEU A 32 -8.89 19.34 6.51
C LEU A 32 -7.76 18.45 5.99
N ARG A 33 -7.38 18.58 4.71
CA ARG A 33 -6.23 17.82 4.17
C ARG A 33 -4.91 18.26 4.83
N ASP A 34 -4.69 19.56 5.00
CA ASP A 34 -3.47 20.09 5.61
C ASP A 34 -3.36 19.72 7.10
N GLU A 35 -4.49 19.69 7.83
CA GLU A 35 -4.54 19.41 9.27
C GLU A 35 -4.56 17.90 9.61
N LEU A 36 -5.34 17.10 8.86
CA LEU A 36 -5.53 15.67 9.16
C LEU A 36 -4.63 14.75 8.35
N GLY A 37 -4.13 15.20 7.19
CA GLY A 37 -3.27 14.38 6.32
C GLY A 37 -3.98 13.12 5.79
N THR A 38 -3.30 11.98 5.86
CA THR A 38 -3.82 10.67 5.46
C THR A 38 -4.38 9.94 6.68
N ILE A 39 -5.71 9.93 6.82
CA ILE A 39 -6.42 9.30 7.95
C ILE A 39 -6.91 7.88 7.66
N TYR A 40 -6.97 7.50 6.39
CA TYR A 40 -7.31 6.14 5.96
C TYR A 40 -6.10 5.51 5.30
N GLN A 41 -5.69 4.37 5.83
CA GLN A 41 -4.61 3.55 5.30
C GLN A 41 -5.17 2.14 5.13
N ASP A 42 -4.70 1.41 4.13
CA ASP A 42 -5.27 0.12 3.74
C ASP A 42 -5.15 -0.93 4.87
N GLU A 43 -4.16 -0.79 5.75
CA GLU A 43 -3.97 -1.61 6.94
C GLU A 43 -5.16 -1.54 7.91
N LEU A 44 -5.86 -0.39 7.98
CA LEU A 44 -7.07 -0.24 8.80
C LEU A 44 -8.22 -1.13 8.31
N PHE A 45 -8.15 -1.56 7.05
CA PHE A 45 -9.17 -2.38 6.42
C PHE A 45 -8.69 -3.80 6.11
N ALA A 46 -7.43 -4.15 6.45
CA ALA A 46 -6.85 -5.45 6.19
C ALA A 46 -7.71 -6.60 6.75
N THR A 47 -8.31 -6.41 7.93
CA THR A 47 -9.20 -7.40 8.56
C THR A 47 -10.49 -7.66 7.78
N TYR A 48 -10.99 -6.68 7.02
CA TYR A 48 -12.17 -6.86 6.16
C TYR A 48 -11.80 -7.42 4.77
N GLY A 49 -10.53 -7.28 4.39
CA GLY A 49 -9.99 -7.67 3.09
C GLY A 49 -9.32 -9.05 3.03
N VAL A 50 -9.23 -9.79 4.15
CA VAL A 50 -8.77 -11.19 4.13
C VAL A 50 -9.86 -12.07 3.51
N THR A 51 -10.04 -11.98 2.19
CA THR A 51 -10.51 -13.11 1.42
C THR A 51 -9.34 -14.10 1.32
N PRO A 52 -9.52 -15.40 1.62
CA PRO A 52 -8.45 -16.43 1.53
C PRO A 52 -7.91 -16.68 0.11
N SER A 53 -8.13 -15.75 -0.82
CA SER A 53 -7.97 -15.96 -2.26
C SER A 53 -6.54 -15.73 -2.78
N ASP A 54 -5.65 -15.12 -2.00
CA ASP A 54 -4.29 -14.77 -2.46
C ASP A 54 -3.17 -15.67 -1.91
N ASP A 55 -3.48 -16.72 -1.15
CA ASP A 55 -2.43 -17.58 -0.58
C ASP A 55 -1.90 -18.67 -1.52
N HIS A 56 -2.41 -18.87 -2.74
CA HIS A 56 -1.99 -20.00 -3.59
C HIS A 56 -1.67 -19.61 -5.04
N CYS A 57 -0.74 -18.68 -5.25
CA CYS A 57 -0.07 -18.60 -6.55
C CYS A 57 1.43 -18.37 -6.41
N GLY A 58 2.20 -19.47 -6.32
CA GLY A 58 3.66 -19.43 -6.33
C GLY A 58 4.32 -20.74 -5.89
N LEU A 59 4.26 -21.76 -6.74
CA LEU A 59 5.21 -22.88 -6.73
C LEU A 59 6.66 -22.36 -6.59
N SER A 60 7.34 -22.62 -5.46
CA SER A 60 8.79 -22.93 -5.38
C SER A 60 9.30 -23.05 -3.93
N THR A 61 9.13 -24.21 -3.28
CA THR A 61 10.09 -24.68 -2.25
C THR A 61 10.20 -26.21 -2.17
N HIS A 62 9.82 -26.96 -3.22
CA HIS A 62 9.99 -28.43 -3.21
C HIS A 62 11.27 -28.94 -3.90
N MET A 63 12.20 -28.06 -4.31
CA MET A 63 13.45 -28.46 -4.99
C MET A 63 14.67 -27.67 -4.49
N ALA A 64 14.90 -27.63 -3.18
CA ALA A 64 16.21 -27.26 -2.65
C ALA A 64 16.58 -28.16 -1.47
N ARG A 65 17.54 -29.07 -1.74
CA ARG A 65 18.28 -29.94 -0.80
C ARG A 65 17.86 -31.41 -0.70
N ALA A 66 17.56 -32.02 -1.85
CA ALA A 66 18.20 -33.31 -2.13
C ALA A 66 19.69 -33.03 -2.46
N ARG A 67 20.60 -33.28 -1.50
CA ARG A 67 22.06 -33.53 -1.64
C ARG A 67 22.82 -33.00 -0.42
N THR A 68 22.68 -33.69 0.70
CA THR A 68 23.76 -33.82 1.70
C THR A 68 24.15 -35.30 1.75
N LEU A 69 25.00 -35.67 0.79
CA LEU A 69 26.18 -36.54 0.93
C LEU A 69 26.10 -37.45 2.18
N ARG A 70 25.83 -38.75 2.12
CA ARG A 70 26.52 -39.81 1.35
C ARG A 70 27.97 -39.43 1.03
N THR A 71 28.82 -39.32 2.05
CA THR A 71 30.23 -39.78 2.10
C THR A 71 30.91 -39.22 3.36
N ALA A 72 31.04 -40.05 4.41
CA ALA A 72 32.16 -40.07 5.37
C ALA A 72 31.76 -41.02 6.51
N THR A 73 32.10 -42.30 6.32
CA THR A 73 32.30 -43.27 7.41
C THR A 73 33.79 -43.39 7.61
#